data_AF-A0A930NJN4-F1
#
_entry.id   AF-A0A930NJN4-F1
#
_cell.length_a   1.000
_cell.length_b   1.000
_cell.length_c   1.000
_cell.angle_alpha   90.00
_cell.angle_beta   90.00
_cell.angle_gamma   90.00
#
_symmetry.space_group_name_H-M   'P 1'
#
loop_
_entity.id
_entity.type
_entity.pdbx_description
1 polymer ?
#
loop_
_entity_poly.entity_id
_entity_poly.type
_entity_poly.pdbx_seq_one_letter_code
_entity_poly.pdbx_strand_id
1 'polypeptide(L)'
;MRKSIILIVALIASLNISAQTKEKQDSLNIPVFLVDGVEVQNIDNLDQKDIISVNVIKNGDFNKLFYPRTGGVMLITTKSKKYLKPIIQKYQENMKKAKSDKKPGQINIR
;
A
#
# COMPACT_ATOMS: atom_id res chain seq x y z
N MET A 1 44.79 -17.00 -25.18
CA MET A 1 43.31 -17.06 -25.29
C MET A 1 42.59 -16.96 -23.94
N ARG A 2 42.92 -17.77 -22.92
CA ARG A 2 42.20 -17.77 -21.63
C ARG A 2 42.21 -16.44 -20.87
N LYS A 3 43.34 -15.71 -20.87
CA LYS A 3 43.47 -14.41 -20.19
C LYS A 3 42.61 -13.30 -20.80
N SER A 4 42.43 -13.32 -22.13
CA SER A 4 41.62 -12.31 -22.84
C SER A 4 40.13 -12.46 -22.56
N ILE A 5 39.65 -13.71 -22.40
CA ILE A 5 38.26 -14.02 -22.10
C ILE A 5 37.89 -13.52 -20.69
N ILE A 6 38.78 -13.70 -19.72
CA ILE A 6 38.57 -13.22 -18.34
C ILE A 6 38.44 -11.69 -18.30
N LEU A 7 39.27 -10.99 -19.08
CA LEU A 7 39.25 -9.52 -19.16
C LEU A 7 37.93 -9.00 -19.76
N ILE A 8 37.40 -9.67 -20.78
CA ILE A 8 36.12 -9.34 -21.42
C ILE A 8 34.95 -9.57 -20.45
N VAL A 9 34.94 -10.68 -19.73
CA VAL A 9 33.88 -10.99 -18.75
C VAL A 9 33.90 -9.99 -17.58
N ALA A 10 35.08 -9.61 -17.09
CA ALA A 10 35.22 -8.60 -16.03
C ALA A 10 34.72 -7.21 -16.49
N LEU A 11 35.02 -6.83 -17.73
CA LEU A 11 34.57 -5.57 -18.32
C LEU A 11 33.04 -5.53 -18.44
N ILE A 12 32.42 -6.60 -18.95
CA ILE A 12 30.95 -6.72 -19.06
C ILE A 12 30.30 -6.70 -17.69
N ALA A 13 30.87 -7.37 -16.68
CA ALA A 13 30.36 -7.34 -15.32
C ALA A 13 30.39 -5.93 -14.71
N SER A 14 31.48 -5.16 -14.93
CA SER A 14 31.59 -3.79 -14.40
C SER A 14 30.60 -2.79 -15.02
N LEU A 15 30.24 -2.95 -16.30
CA LEU A 15 29.27 -2.09 -16.98
C LEU A 15 27.83 -2.29 -16.47
N ASN A 16 27.48 -3.49 -15.98
CA ASN A 16 26.14 -3.80 -15.49
C ASN A 16 25.93 -3.46 -14.00
N ILE A 17 26.99 -3.15 -13.25
CA ILE A 17 26.89 -2.83 -11.81
C ILE A 17 26.32 -1.43 -11.60
N SER A 18 26.62 -0.46 -12.47
CA SER A 18 26.16 0.93 -12.33
C SER A 18 24.67 1.14 -12.60
N ALA A 19 23.96 0.16 -13.14
CA ALA A 19 22.51 0.25 -13.41
C ALA A 19 21.62 -0.18 -12.23
N GLN A 20 22.21 -0.74 -11.16
CA GLN A 20 21.48 -1.15 -9.95
C GLN A 20 21.67 -0.16 -8.79
N THR A 21 21.89 1.12 -9.06
CA THR A 21 21.69 2.14 -8.02
C THR A 21 20.22 2.12 -7.67
N LYS A 22 19.88 1.68 -6.45
CA LYS A 22 18.57 1.98 -5.87
C LYS A 22 18.43 3.49 -5.90
N GLU A 23 17.70 4.00 -6.88
CA GLU A 23 17.25 5.39 -6.93
C GLU A 23 16.72 5.72 -5.53
N LYS A 24 17.43 6.60 -4.83
CA LYS A 24 17.03 7.05 -3.51
C LYS A 24 15.80 7.90 -3.75
N GLN A 25 14.63 7.25 -3.78
CA GLN A 25 13.35 7.92 -3.92
C GLN A 25 13.28 8.99 -2.82
N ASP A 26 13.22 10.25 -3.21
CA ASP A 26 13.17 11.36 -2.27
C ASP A 26 11.99 11.17 -1.33
N SER A 27 12.28 11.18 -0.02
CA SER A 27 11.25 11.06 1.00
C SER A 27 10.29 12.26 0.90
N LEU A 28 9.01 12.00 0.65
CA LEU A 28 8.00 13.04 0.61
C LEU A 28 7.40 13.21 2.00
N ASN A 29 7.52 14.42 2.57
CA ASN A 29 6.91 14.78 3.85
C ASN A 29 5.39 14.99 3.72
N ILE A 30 4.69 13.94 3.26
CA ILE A 30 3.25 13.91 3.03
C ILE A 30 2.63 12.96 4.06
N PRO A 31 1.60 13.38 4.82
CA PRO A 31 0.92 12.50 5.76
C PRO A 31 0.02 11.50 5.04
N VAL A 32 -0.25 10.37 5.69
CA VAL A 32 -1.26 9.39 5.25
C VAL A 32 -2.51 9.53 6.10
N PHE A 33 -3.67 9.62 5.47
CA PHE A 33 -4.95 9.67 6.16
C PHE A 33 -5.63 8.30 6.07
N LEU A 34 -5.80 7.64 7.20
CA LEU A 34 -6.56 6.40 7.33
C LEU A 34 -7.88 6.69 8.04
N VAL A 35 -8.97 6.79 7.28
CA VAL A 35 -10.32 6.99 7.83
C VAL A 35 -11.02 5.64 7.94
N ASP A 36 -11.27 5.19 9.16
CA ASP A 36 -11.83 3.87 9.49
C ASP A 36 -11.04 2.71 8.86
N GLY A 37 -9.71 2.87 8.76
CA GLY A 37 -8.81 1.91 8.13
C GLY A 37 -8.73 1.98 6.60
N VAL A 38 -9.42 2.93 5.97
CA VAL A 38 -9.36 3.17 4.52
C VAL A 38 -8.45 4.36 4.25
N GLU A 39 -7.47 4.18 3.36
CA GLU A 39 -6.63 5.29 2.91
C GLU A 39 -7.44 6.25 2.03
N VAL A 40 -7.44 7.53 2.38
CA VAL A 40 -8.08 8.61 1.62
C VAL A 40 -7.06 9.66 1.23
N GLN A 41 -7.28 10.32 0.09
CA GLN A 41 -6.36 11.34 -0.42
C GLN A 41 -6.40 12.64 0.39
N ASN A 42 -7.59 13.03 0.85
CA ASN A 42 -7.81 14.22 1.67
C ASN A 42 -8.94 13.98 2.69
N ILE A 43 -9.05 14.90 3.64
CA ILE A 43 -10.04 14.86 4.73
C ILE A 43 -10.91 16.12 4.79
N ASP A 44 -10.81 17.00 3.80
CA ASP A 44 -11.48 18.31 3.78
C ASP A 44 -13.01 18.17 3.81
N ASN A 45 -13.53 17.08 3.26
CA ASN A 45 -14.95 16.76 3.21
C ASN A 45 -15.43 15.92 4.42
N LEU A 46 -14.59 15.74 5.43
CA LEU A 46 -14.94 14.99 6.62
C LEU A 46 -15.68 15.90 7.61
N ASP A 47 -16.88 15.47 7.98
CA ASP A 47 -17.71 16.22 8.92
C ASP A 47 -17.17 16.08 10.35
N GLN A 48 -16.82 17.21 10.97
CA GLN A 48 -16.22 17.22 12.30
C GLN A 48 -17.12 16.57 13.36
N LYS A 49 -18.45 16.68 13.24
CA LYS A 49 -19.38 16.05 14.21
C LYS A 49 -19.43 14.53 14.08
N ASP A 50 -18.97 14.00 12.95
CA ASP A 50 -18.90 12.56 12.68
C ASP A 50 -17.61 11.93 13.19
N ILE A 51 -16.59 12.73 13.49
CA ILE A 51 -15.31 12.25 14.04
C ILE A 51 -15.51 11.80 15.49
N ILE A 52 -15.01 10.61 15.81
CA ILE A 52 -14.94 10.07 17.18
C ILE A 52 -13.56 10.36 17.77
N SER A 53 -12.51 10.07 17.01
CA SER A 53 -11.12 10.22 17.48
C SER A 53 -10.17 10.40 16.31
N VAL A 54 -9.06 11.09 16.59
CA VAL A 54 -7.91 11.23 15.69
C VAL A 54 -6.66 10.84 16.45
N ASN A 55 -5.87 9.93 15.89
CA ASN A 55 -4.58 9.51 16.44
C ASN A 55 -3.48 9.72 15.39
N VAL A 56 -2.37 10.34 15.77
CA VAL A 56 -1.27 10.67 14.86
C VAL A 56 -0.02 9.88 15.25
N ILE A 57 0.44 9.03 14.32
CA ILE A 57 1.62 8.19 14.46
C ILE A 57 2.76 8.81 13.65
N LYS A 58 3.70 9.45 14.34
CA LYS A 58 4.87 10.11 13.72
C LYS A 58 6.10 9.22 13.63
N ASN A 59 6.29 8.35 14.61
CA ASN A 59 7.47 7.49 14.74
C ASN A 59 7.02 6.04 14.97
N GLY A 60 7.57 5.10 14.20
CA GLY A 60 7.30 3.67 14.37
C GLY A 60 7.48 2.87 13.09
N ASP A 61 7.62 1.55 13.22
CA ASP A 61 7.74 0.63 12.08
C ASP A 61 6.52 0.68 11.16
N PHE A 62 5.36 1.08 11.69
CA PHE A 62 4.13 1.26 10.93
C PHE A 62 4.29 2.26 9.77
N ASN A 63 5.10 3.31 9.94
CA ASN A 63 5.32 4.31 8.89
C ASN A 63 6.09 3.75 7.69
N LYS A 64 6.85 2.66 7.88
CA LYS A 64 7.58 1.99 6.79
C LYS A 64 6.63 1.38 5.77
N LEU A 65 5.40 1.03 6.16
CA LEU A 65 4.38 0.48 5.25
C LEU A 65 3.94 1.49 4.19
N PHE A 66 4.14 2.78 4.44
CA PHE A 66 3.70 3.86 3.56
C PHE A 66 4.86 4.59 2.87
N TYR A 67 6.08 4.05 2.94
CA TYR A 67 7.23 4.60 2.22
C TYR A 67 6.90 4.75 0.72
N PRO A 68 7.23 5.89 0.07
CA PRO A 68 8.16 6.95 0.48
C PRO A 68 7.56 8.11 1.28
N ARG A 69 6.31 8.00 1.76
CA ARG A 69 5.67 9.06 2.55
C ARG A 69 6.16 9.03 4.00
N THR A 70 6.83 10.10 4.42
CA THR A 70 7.44 10.22 5.75
C THR A 70 6.71 11.20 6.67
N GLY A 71 5.59 11.79 6.23
CA GLY A 71 4.81 12.76 7.02
C GLY A 71 4.00 12.16 8.18
N GLY A 72 4.14 10.86 8.45
CA GLY A 72 3.40 10.13 9.47
C GLY A 72 2.00 9.69 9.02
N VAL A 73 1.30 8.98 9.90
CA VAL A 73 -0.04 8.45 9.63
C VAL A 73 -1.04 9.03 10.61
N MET A 74 -2.15 9.57 10.09
CA MET A 74 -3.28 10.04 10.85
C MET A 74 -4.42 9.02 10.74
N LEU A 75 -4.75 8.39 11.87
CA LEU A 75 -5.84 7.45 12.00
C LEU A 75 -7.07 8.20 12.50
N ILE A 76 -8.14 8.17 11.72
CA ILE A 76 -9.38 8.86 12.01
C ILE A 76 -10.48 7.81 12.14
N THR A 77 -11.23 7.86 13.23
CA THR A 77 -12.38 6.98 13.44
C THR A 77 -13.64 7.81 13.37
N THR A 78 -14.63 7.37 12.59
CA THR A 78 -15.90 8.08 12.37
C THR A 78 -17.09 7.27 12.88
N LYS A 79 -18.19 7.95 13.22
CA LYS A 79 -19.45 7.29 13.60
C LYS A 79 -20.09 6.66 12.37
N SER A 80 -20.10 7.38 11.24
CA SER A 80 -20.79 6.95 10.03
C SER A 80 -20.11 5.81 9.27
N LYS A 81 -18.79 5.65 9.40
CA LYS A 81 -17.97 4.72 8.60
C LYS A 81 -18.15 4.93 7.10
N LYS A 82 -18.28 6.18 6.67
CA LYS A 82 -18.63 6.59 5.29
C LYS A 82 -17.76 5.92 4.22
N TYR A 83 -16.44 5.88 4.41
CA TYR A 83 -15.50 5.34 3.43
C TYR A 83 -15.42 3.80 3.47
N LEU A 84 -15.56 3.20 4.65
CA LEU A 84 -15.45 1.76 4.84
C LEU A 84 -16.69 0.98 4.36
N LYS A 85 -17.90 1.52 4.59
CA LYS A 85 -19.17 0.91 4.21
C LYS A 85 -19.25 0.42 2.75
N PRO A 86 -18.96 1.24 1.73
CA PRO A 86 -19.06 0.80 0.33
C PRO A 86 -18.08 -0.32 -0.01
N ILE A 87 -16.90 -0.35 0.62
CA ILE A 87 -15.90 -1.41 0.42
C ILE A 87 -16.41 -2.74 0.99
N ILE A 88 -16.93 -2.72 2.22
CA ILE A 88 -17.53 -3.91 2.85
C ILE A 88 -18.72 -4.42 2.02
N GLN A 89 -19.58 -3.52 1.56
CA GLN A 89 -20.74 -3.87 0.75
C GLN A 89 -20.32 -4.56 -0.55
N LYS A 90 -19.39 -3.96 -1.31
CA LYS A 90 -18.85 -4.54 -2.55
C LYS A 90 -18.21 -5.91 -2.31
N TYR A 91 -17.48 -6.06 -1.20
CA TYR A 91 -16.89 -7.35 -0.83
C TYR A 91 -17.95 -8.42 -0.58
N GLN A 92 -19.01 -8.09 0.16
CA GLN A 92 -20.12 -9.00 0.43
C GLN A 92 -20.87 -9.39 -0.85
N GLU A 93 -21.08 -8.44 -1.77
CA GLU A 93 -21.68 -8.70 -3.08
C GLU A 93 -20.84 -9.65 -3.92
N ASN A 94 -19.53 -9.41 -3.99
CA ASN A 94 -18.59 -10.29 -4.69
C ASN A 94 -18.58 -11.71 -4.09
N MET A 95 -18.66 -11.82 -2.77
CA MET A 95 -18.77 -13.12 -2.10
C MET A 95 -20.08 -13.84 -2.41
N LYS A 96 -21.21 -13.11 -2.46
CA LYS A 96 -22.50 -13.70 -2.83
C LYS A 96 -22.48 -14.21 -4.26
N LYS A 97 -21.94 -13.42 -5.20
CA LYS A 97 -21.77 -13.82 -6.60
C LYS A 97 -20.87 -15.03 -6.74
N ALA A 98 -19.72 -15.04 -6.07
CA ALA A 98 -18.81 -16.20 -6.09
C ALA A 98 -19.46 -17.47 -5.53
N LYS A 99 -20.41 -17.34 -4.59
CA LYS A 99 -21.20 -18.46 -4.08
C LYS A 99 -22.29 -18.90 -5.06
N SER A 100 -22.99 -17.98 -5.74
CA SER A 100 -24.00 -18.34 -6.75
C SER A 100 -23.40 -19.04 -7.96
N ASP A 101 -22.19 -18.64 -8.35
CA ASP A 101 -21.51 -19.16 -9.53
C ASP A 101 -20.85 -20.53 -9.26
N LYS A 102 -20.85 -20.99 -8.00
CA LYS A 102 -20.26 -22.27 -7.60
C LYS A 102 -21.18 -23.42 -7.99
N LYS A 103 -20.72 -24.28 -8.91
CA LYS A 103 -21.45 -25.51 -9.25
C LYS A 103 -21.46 -26.48 -8.04
N PRO A 104 -22.55 -27.24 -7.83
CA PRO A 104 -22.61 -28.27 -6.79
C PRO A 104 -21.42 -29.24 -6.91
N GLY A 105 -20.73 -29.50 -5.79
CA GLY A 105 -19.57 -30.42 -5.75
C GLY A 105 -18.23 -29.83 -6.22
N GLN A 106 -18.19 -28.61 -6.77
CA GLN A 106 -16.93 -27.99 -7.20
C GLN A 106 -16.17 -27.39 -6.01
N ILE A 107 -14.91 -27.79 -5.79
CA ILE A 107 -14.02 -27.16 -4.80
C ILE A 107 -12.94 -26.38 -5.55
N ASN A 108 -12.93 -25.06 -5.39
CA ASN A 108 -11.85 -24.23 -5.93
C ASN A 108 -10.78 -24.09 -4.84
N ILE A 109 -9.61 -24.70 -5.09
CA ILE A 109 -8.43 -24.55 -4.25
C ILE A 109 -7.66 -23.33 -4.79
N ARG A 110 -7.24 -22.43 -3.88
CA ARG A 110 -6.47 -21.24 -4.22
C ARG A 110 -4.99 -21.57 -4.37
#